data_AF-A0A838ZRS7-F1
#
_entry.id   AF-A0A838ZRS7-F1
#
_cell.length_a   1.000
_cell.length_b   1.000
_cell.length_c   1.000
_cell.angle_alpha   90.00
_cell.angle_beta   90.00
_cell.angle_gamma   90.00
#
_symmetry.space_group_name_H-M   'P 1'
#
loop_
_entity.id
_entity.type
_entity.pdbx_description
1 polymer ?
#
loop_
_entity_poly.entity_id
_entity_poly.type
_entity_poly.pdbx_seq_one_letter_code
_entity_poly.pdbx_strand_id
1 'polypeptide(L)'
;MNIEANTLKEKWNALKAEQPQLRIRNAADALGVSEGELLSTQVGEEVTVLKPDFPAILSEIESLGKVMALTRNDQCVHERKGVYLNGDFSSPHAQLFVGEDIDLRIFLSQWKFAFAVVEGDKKSLQFFGKDGLAIHKIYLTKDSNPEAFDALVEKFTAEEQPTGIQTEAIAPKAPEKPDSEIDVAGFQTAWKELKDTHDFFMMLRKFGVSRVQALRLAPDATFAKKIDNEKVVSLLEQASARDLPIMVFVGNRGNIQIHTGNVKKVMWHGPWFNVLDPNFNLHLDTSRIADTWVVRKPTDDGMVTAVEVFDKNGEIIVQFFGKRKPGIPELETWRDLVAELEA
;
A
#
# COMPACT_ATOMS: atom_id res chain seq x y z
N MET A 1 18.81 22.99 18.95
CA MET A 1 17.56 23.28 18.22
C MET A 1 17.92 23.79 16.84
N ASN A 2 17.42 23.13 15.80
CA ASN A 2 17.73 23.45 14.40
C ASN A 2 16.80 24.58 13.92
N ILE A 3 17.34 25.72 13.45
CA ILE A 3 16.54 26.92 13.10
C ILE A 3 15.51 26.63 12.00
N GLU A 4 15.88 25.77 11.06
CA GLU A 4 14.99 25.33 9.96
C GLU A 4 13.78 24.54 10.48
N ALA A 5 13.97 23.67 11.48
CA ALA A 5 12.89 22.89 12.08
C ALA A 5 11.88 23.77 12.83
N ASN A 6 12.35 24.80 13.55
CA ASN A 6 11.48 25.77 14.23
C ASN A 6 10.63 26.56 13.21
N THR A 7 11.25 26.98 12.10
CA THR A 7 10.55 27.71 11.04
C THR A 7 9.49 26.84 10.35
N LEU A 8 9.80 25.55 10.13
CA LEU A 8 8.84 24.59 9.57
C LEU A 8 7.67 24.34 10.52
N LYS A 9 7.93 24.24 11.83
CA LYS A 9 6.90 24.07 12.86
C LYS A 9 5.92 25.24 12.88
N GLU A 10 6.41 26.48 12.80
CA GLU A 10 5.56 27.67 12.75
C GLU A 10 4.65 27.68 11.53
N LYS A 11 5.21 27.37 10.34
CA LYS A 11 4.42 27.24 9.10
C LYS A 11 3.37 26.15 9.20
N TRP A 12 3.71 25.02 9.82
CA TRP A 12 2.76 23.92 10.02
C TRP A 12 1.60 24.33 10.91
N ASN A 13 1.90 24.93 12.07
CA ASN A 13 0.89 25.38 13.02
C ASN A 13 -0.05 26.43 12.40
N ALA A 14 0.49 27.36 11.61
CA ALA A 14 -0.32 28.33 10.87
C ALA A 14 -1.26 27.65 9.86
N LEU A 15 -0.75 26.70 9.08
CA LEU A 15 -1.55 25.97 8.09
C LEU A 15 -2.62 25.08 8.75
N LYS A 16 -2.31 24.44 9.88
CA LYS A 16 -3.27 23.65 10.67
C LYS A 16 -4.38 24.54 11.25
N ALA A 17 -4.06 25.77 11.64
CA ALA A 17 -5.05 26.73 12.12
C ALA A 17 -5.96 27.27 11.00
N GLU A 18 -5.40 27.56 9.82
CA GLU A 18 -6.15 28.04 8.66
C GLU A 18 -7.01 26.94 8.02
N GLN A 19 -6.49 25.71 7.96
CA GLN A 19 -7.14 24.58 7.32
C GLN A 19 -7.16 23.34 8.24
N PRO A 20 -8.02 23.31 9.28
CA PRO A 20 -8.02 22.23 10.29
C PRO A 20 -8.30 20.83 9.75
N GLN A 21 -8.90 20.71 8.56
CA GLN A 21 -9.21 19.44 7.91
C GLN A 21 -8.09 18.97 6.96
N LEU A 22 -7.05 19.78 6.75
CA LEU A 22 -5.95 19.44 5.87
C LEU A 22 -5.14 18.29 6.47
N ARG A 23 -5.06 17.19 5.72
CA ARG A 23 -4.26 16.03 6.12
C ARG A 23 -2.78 16.38 6.06
N ILE A 24 -2.00 15.91 7.05
CA ILE A 24 -0.56 16.19 7.17
C ILE A 24 0.23 15.93 5.88
N ARG A 25 -0.13 14.89 5.12
CA ARG A 25 0.50 14.59 3.82
C ARG A 25 0.32 15.73 2.80
N ASN A 26 -0.90 16.27 2.68
CA ASN A 26 -1.18 17.38 1.77
C ASN A 26 -0.55 18.69 2.26
N ALA A 27 -0.45 18.86 3.58
CA ALA A 27 0.28 19.97 4.17
C ALA A 27 1.78 19.90 3.88
N ALA A 28 2.38 18.71 3.98
CA ALA A 28 3.78 18.48 3.65
C ALA A 28 4.05 18.81 2.17
N ASP A 29 3.18 18.34 1.27
CA ASP A 29 3.24 18.68 -0.16
C ASP A 29 3.16 20.21 -0.39
N ALA A 30 2.23 20.90 0.29
CA ALA A 30 2.08 22.36 0.19
C ALA A 30 3.27 23.15 0.75
N LEU A 31 3.98 22.59 1.73
CA LEU A 31 5.16 23.19 2.36
C LEU A 31 6.48 22.76 1.69
N GLY A 32 6.42 21.86 0.70
CA GLY A 32 7.59 21.38 -0.03
C GLY A 32 8.52 20.48 0.79
N VAL A 33 7.98 19.74 1.77
CA VAL A 33 8.71 18.80 2.64
C VAL A 33 8.05 17.42 2.63
N SER A 34 8.71 16.39 3.14
CA SER A 34 8.09 15.08 3.34
C SER A 34 7.16 15.04 4.55
N GLU A 35 6.24 14.07 4.56
CA GLU A 35 5.29 13.88 5.66
C GLU A 35 5.99 13.60 7.01
N GLY A 36 7.08 12.83 6.98
CA GLY A 36 7.91 12.52 8.14
C GLY A 36 8.68 13.73 8.67
N GLU A 37 9.22 14.58 7.79
CA GLU A 37 9.84 15.86 8.18
C GLU A 37 8.83 16.74 8.90
N LEU A 38 7.63 16.91 8.33
CA LEU A 38 6.58 17.71 8.93
C LEU A 38 6.13 17.15 10.28
N LEU A 39 5.88 15.83 10.37
CA LEU A 39 5.48 15.16 11.61
C LEU A 39 6.54 15.31 12.71
N SER A 40 7.82 15.17 12.35
CA SER A 40 8.93 15.24 13.31
C SER A 40 9.13 16.63 13.95
N THR A 41 8.50 17.68 13.41
CA THR A 41 8.48 19.00 14.07
C THR A 41 7.68 19.02 15.38
N GLN A 42 6.81 18.03 15.58
CA GLN A 42 5.95 17.89 16.75
C GLN A 42 6.57 16.99 17.84
N VAL A 43 7.83 16.58 17.67
CA VAL A 43 8.54 15.77 18.67
C VAL A 43 8.64 16.53 19.99
N GLY A 44 8.29 15.86 21.09
CA GLY A 44 8.22 16.44 22.43
C GLY A 44 6.87 17.07 22.79
N GLU A 45 5.92 17.08 21.85
CA GLU A 45 4.52 17.45 22.08
C GLU A 45 3.62 16.25 21.79
N GLU A 46 3.09 16.15 20.57
CA GLU A 46 2.17 15.07 20.15
C GLU A 46 2.93 13.84 19.61
N VAL A 47 4.26 13.94 19.42
CA VAL A 47 5.06 12.91 18.74
C VAL A 47 6.22 12.44 19.62
N THR A 48 6.40 11.13 19.68
CA THR A 48 7.54 10.46 20.31
C THR A 48 8.28 9.64 19.26
N VAL A 49 9.60 9.84 19.17
CA VAL A 49 10.47 9.03 18.30
C VAL A 49 10.65 7.65 18.91
N LEU A 50 10.42 6.62 18.11
CA LEU A 50 10.64 5.23 18.50
C LEU A 50 11.97 4.72 17.93
N LYS A 51 12.58 3.77 18.63
CA LYS A 51 13.72 3.00 18.15
C LYS A 51 13.34 2.36 16.81
N PRO A 52 14.20 2.40 15.79
CA PRO A 52 13.93 1.77 14.50
C PRO A 52 14.09 0.23 14.54
N ASP A 53 13.66 -0.40 15.65
CA ASP A 53 13.62 -1.85 15.84
C ASP A 53 12.27 -2.40 15.37
N PHE A 54 12.04 -2.30 14.05
CA PHE A 54 10.75 -2.62 13.45
C PHE A 54 10.29 -4.06 13.71
N PRO A 55 11.14 -5.11 13.60
CA PRO A 55 10.72 -6.47 13.93
C PRO A 55 10.23 -6.59 15.37
N ALA A 56 10.92 -5.98 16.34
CA ALA A 56 10.51 -6.04 17.73
C ALA A 56 9.18 -5.31 17.96
N ILE A 57 9.02 -4.10 17.41
CA ILE A 57 7.75 -3.35 17.49
C ILE A 57 6.60 -4.15 16.89
N LEU A 58 6.78 -4.69 15.68
CA LEU A 58 5.75 -5.43 14.98
C LEU A 58 5.42 -6.76 15.68
N SER A 59 6.39 -7.42 16.33
CA SER A 59 6.14 -8.64 17.09
C SER A 59 5.20 -8.44 18.30
N GLU A 60 5.05 -7.20 18.79
CA GLU A 60 4.23 -6.88 19.95
C GLU A 60 2.88 -6.22 19.57
N ILE A 61 2.65 -5.96 18.29
CA ILE A 61 1.50 -5.18 17.83
C ILE A 61 0.15 -5.88 18.01
N GLU A 62 0.16 -7.22 18.11
CA GLU A 62 -1.04 -8.02 18.42
C GLU A 62 -1.67 -7.60 19.76
N SER A 63 -0.84 -7.15 20.72
CA SER A 63 -1.30 -6.70 22.05
C SER A 63 -2.21 -5.47 22.00
N LEU A 64 -2.18 -4.69 20.92
CA LEU A 64 -3.07 -3.53 20.71
C LEU A 64 -4.52 -3.93 20.44
N GLY A 65 -4.80 -5.22 20.18
CA GLY A 65 -6.13 -5.69 19.84
C GLY A 65 -6.58 -5.19 18.46
N LYS A 66 -7.86 -4.78 18.35
CA LYS A 66 -8.43 -4.38 17.06
C LYS A 66 -8.05 -2.94 16.72
N VAL A 67 -7.22 -2.77 15.71
CA VAL A 67 -6.69 -1.48 15.24
C VAL A 67 -7.16 -1.20 13.80
N MET A 68 -6.81 -0.03 13.26
CA MET A 68 -6.95 0.30 11.85
C MET A 68 -5.55 0.44 11.22
N ALA A 69 -5.25 -0.44 10.26
CA ALA A 69 -4.05 -0.45 9.44
C ALA A 69 -4.26 0.43 8.20
N LEU A 70 -3.34 1.35 7.94
CA LEU A 70 -3.38 2.23 6.78
C LEU A 70 -2.09 2.11 5.97
N THR A 71 -2.23 1.69 4.71
CA THR A 71 -1.19 1.77 3.69
C THR A 71 -1.74 2.48 2.46
N ARG A 72 -0.87 3.25 1.81
CA ARG A 72 -1.26 4.04 0.64
C ARG A 72 -0.09 4.23 -0.32
N ASN A 73 -0.45 4.59 -1.54
CA ASN A 73 0.41 5.33 -2.46
C ASN A 73 -0.22 6.72 -2.71
N ASP A 74 0.15 7.36 -3.81
CA ASP A 74 -0.28 8.73 -4.10
C ASP A 74 -1.73 8.80 -4.58
N GLN A 75 -2.25 7.72 -5.16
CA GLN A 75 -3.55 7.67 -5.83
C GLN A 75 -4.56 6.80 -5.08
N CYS A 76 -4.11 5.92 -4.20
CA CYS A 76 -4.97 4.98 -3.49
C CYS A 76 -4.63 4.89 -2.00
N VAL A 77 -5.63 5.05 -1.15
CA VAL A 77 -5.55 4.84 0.30
C VAL A 77 -6.33 3.59 0.68
N HIS A 78 -5.70 2.70 1.43
CA HIS A 78 -6.26 1.43 1.87
C HIS A 78 -6.25 1.35 3.40
N GLU A 79 -7.44 1.36 4.00
CA GLU A 79 -7.64 1.27 5.44
C GLU A 79 -8.35 -0.05 5.79
N ARG A 80 -7.75 -0.86 6.65
CA ARG A 80 -8.32 -2.15 7.07
C ARG A 80 -8.30 -2.25 8.59
N LYS A 81 -9.45 -2.53 9.19
CA LYS A 81 -9.57 -2.75 10.64
C LYS A 81 -9.46 -4.24 10.95
N GLY A 82 -8.72 -4.59 12.00
CA GLY A 82 -8.52 -5.98 12.40
C GLY A 82 -7.48 -6.13 13.49
N VAL A 83 -7.18 -7.37 13.84
CA VAL A 83 -6.08 -7.73 14.73
C VAL A 83 -4.90 -8.22 13.87
N TYR A 84 -3.69 -7.81 14.22
CA TYR A 84 -2.47 -8.27 13.59
C TYR A 84 -2.13 -9.67 14.08
N LEU A 85 -2.52 -10.69 13.31
CA LEU A 85 -2.34 -12.10 13.65
C LEU A 85 -1.28 -12.75 12.77
N ASN A 86 -0.71 -13.84 13.27
CA ASN A 86 0.22 -14.71 12.51
C ASN A 86 1.41 -13.93 11.92
N GLY A 87 2.05 -13.10 12.75
CA GLY A 87 3.27 -12.40 12.37
C GLY A 87 4.39 -13.38 12.06
N ASP A 88 4.94 -13.34 10.85
CA ASP A 88 6.11 -14.12 10.44
C ASP A 88 7.25 -13.17 10.06
N PHE A 89 8.33 -13.25 10.83
CA PHE A 89 9.53 -12.44 10.70
C PHE A 89 10.77 -13.27 10.34
N SER A 90 10.57 -14.53 9.92
CA SER A 90 11.66 -15.47 9.63
C SER A 90 12.33 -15.25 8.27
N SER A 91 11.62 -14.60 7.34
CA SER A 91 12.11 -14.35 5.99
C SER A 91 13.06 -13.15 5.95
N PRO A 92 14.21 -13.25 5.27
CA PRO A 92 15.08 -12.08 5.08
C PRO A 92 14.55 -11.10 4.02
N HIS A 93 13.56 -11.51 3.22
CA HIS A 93 13.09 -10.74 2.07
C HIS A 93 11.83 -9.90 2.36
N ALA A 94 10.88 -10.47 3.08
CA ALA A 94 9.62 -9.81 3.41
C ALA A 94 9.01 -10.42 4.67
N GLN A 95 8.55 -9.57 5.59
CA GLN A 95 7.82 -9.98 6.78
C GLN A 95 6.32 -9.97 6.51
N LEU A 96 5.59 -10.80 7.24
CA LEU A 96 4.19 -11.09 6.95
C LEU A 96 3.34 -10.87 8.20
N PHE A 97 2.13 -10.39 7.97
CA PHE A 97 0.98 -10.72 8.80
C PHE A 97 -0.02 -11.42 7.90
N VAL A 98 -0.54 -12.57 8.34
CA VAL A 98 -1.50 -13.37 7.54
C VAL A 98 -2.72 -13.65 8.41
N GLY A 99 -3.54 -12.64 8.60
CA GLY A 99 -4.85 -12.73 9.28
C GLY A 99 -6.01 -12.72 8.29
N GLU A 100 -7.22 -13.03 8.78
CA GLU A 100 -8.46 -12.89 7.98
C GLU A 100 -8.79 -11.41 7.70
N ASP A 101 -8.35 -10.51 8.58
CA ASP A 101 -8.53 -9.06 8.44
C ASP A 101 -7.24 -8.35 7.98
N ILE A 102 -6.18 -8.39 8.81
CA ILE A 102 -4.90 -7.75 8.51
C ILE A 102 -4.02 -8.74 7.75
N ASP A 103 -3.82 -8.49 6.45
CA ASP A 103 -2.94 -9.25 5.58
C ASP A 103 -1.93 -8.29 4.92
N LEU A 104 -0.65 -8.49 5.22
CA LEU A 104 0.44 -7.58 4.89
C LEU A 104 1.64 -8.31 4.29
N ARG A 105 2.34 -7.63 3.37
CA ARG A 105 3.72 -7.93 2.98
C ARG A 105 4.59 -6.71 3.31
N ILE A 106 5.58 -6.89 4.17
CA ILE A 106 6.38 -5.81 4.76
C ILE A 106 7.83 -5.93 4.29
N PHE A 107 8.36 -4.88 3.65
CA PHE A 107 9.73 -4.83 3.16
C PHE A 107 10.57 -3.90 4.05
N LEU A 108 11.07 -4.43 5.16
CA LEU A 108 11.75 -3.64 6.20
C LEU A 108 13.00 -2.90 5.72
N SER A 109 13.63 -3.33 4.61
CA SER A 109 14.74 -2.61 3.99
C SER A 109 14.38 -1.19 3.52
N GLN A 110 13.09 -0.89 3.39
CA GLN A 110 12.60 0.44 3.03
C GLN A 110 12.20 1.30 4.24
N TRP A 111 12.12 0.72 5.44
CA TRP A 111 11.69 1.41 6.66
C TRP A 111 12.88 2.10 7.32
N LYS A 112 12.69 3.33 7.81
CA LYS A 112 13.77 4.13 8.42
C LYS A 112 13.37 4.81 9.73
N PHE A 113 12.17 5.38 9.80
CA PHE A 113 11.71 6.11 10.97
C PHE A 113 10.42 5.49 11.53
N ALA A 114 10.29 5.50 12.84
CA ALA A 114 9.09 5.11 13.57
C ALA A 114 8.73 6.18 14.59
N PHE A 115 7.44 6.52 14.66
CA PHE A 115 6.92 7.49 15.60
C PHE A 115 5.66 6.96 16.26
N ALA A 116 5.52 7.22 17.56
CA ALA A 116 4.22 7.21 18.22
C ALA A 116 3.63 8.62 18.17
N VAL A 117 2.34 8.71 17.87
CA VAL A 117 1.63 9.99 17.75
C VAL A 117 0.38 9.95 18.60
N VAL A 118 0.20 10.97 19.42
CA VAL A 118 -0.99 11.21 20.27
C VAL A 118 -1.54 12.59 19.94
N GLU A 119 -2.53 12.64 19.05
CA GLU A 119 -3.22 13.88 18.64
C GLU A 119 -4.63 13.88 19.24
N GLY A 120 -4.80 14.60 20.36
CA GLY A 120 -6.03 14.58 21.14
C GLY A 120 -6.34 13.17 21.66
N ASP A 121 -7.44 12.58 21.22
CA ASP A 121 -7.87 11.21 21.57
C ASP A 121 -7.31 10.14 20.63
N LYS A 122 -6.64 10.53 19.53
CA LYS A 122 -6.14 9.61 18.52
C LYS A 122 -4.70 9.19 18.82
N LYS A 123 -4.52 7.89 19.04
CA LYS A 123 -3.20 7.25 19.20
C LYS A 123 -2.83 6.47 17.95
N SER A 124 -1.59 6.59 17.49
CA SER A 124 -1.10 5.83 16.34
C SER A 124 0.40 5.55 16.37
N LEU A 125 0.81 4.47 15.72
CA LEU A 125 2.19 4.20 15.32
C LEU A 125 2.33 4.51 13.83
N GLN A 126 3.33 5.29 13.45
CA GLN A 126 3.53 5.75 12.07
C GLN A 126 4.96 5.47 11.62
N PHE A 127 5.09 4.81 10.47
CA PHE A 127 6.35 4.34 9.93
C PHE A 127 6.65 4.99 8.58
N PHE A 128 7.89 5.41 8.40
CA PHE A 128 8.34 6.19 7.26
C PHE A 128 9.60 5.63 6.64
N GLY A 129 9.74 5.85 5.34
CA GLY A 129 10.96 5.52 4.60
C GLY A 129 12.07 6.53 4.83
N LYS A 130 13.24 6.23 4.29
CA LYS A 130 14.41 7.12 4.37
C LYS A 130 14.20 8.47 3.68
N ASP A 131 13.27 8.55 2.73
CA ASP A 131 12.84 9.78 2.08
C ASP A 131 11.76 10.54 2.86
N GLY A 132 11.43 10.09 4.08
CA GLY A 132 10.42 10.71 4.93
C GLY A 132 8.98 10.49 4.47
N LEU A 133 8.74 9.66 3.44
CA LEU A 133 7.38 9.35 2.99
C LEU A 133 6.78 8.21 3.84
N ALA A 134 5.48 8.31 4.12
CA ALA A 134 4.77 7.33 4.92
C ALA A 134 4.72 5.95 4.23
N ILE A 135 5.09 4.91 4.98
CA ILE A 135 5.02 3.52 4.54
C ILE A 135 3.77 2.83 5.09
N HIS A 136 3.55 2.97 6.39
CA HIS A 136 2.46 2.28 7.07
C HIS A 136 2.07 3.01 8.35
N LYS A 137 0.80 2.94 8.73
CA LYS A 137 0.30 3.51 9.98
C LYS A 137 -0.69 2.57 10.65
N ILE A 138 -0.66 2.57 11.97
CA ILE A 138 -1.52 1.75 12.82
C ILE A 138 -2.21 2.68 13.79
N TYR A 139 -3.52 2.86 13.61
CA TYR A 139 -4.35 3.71 14.46
C TYR A 139 -5.13 2.86 15.45
N LEU A 140 -5.16 3.29 16.71
CA LEU A 140 -6.08 2.72 17.67
C LEU A 140 -7.52 3.03 17.26
N THR A 141 -8.41 2.09 17.56
CA THR A 141 -9.85 2.23 17.46
C THR A 141 -10.47 2.17 18.85
N LYS A 142 -11.78 2.38 18.94
CA LYS A 142 -12.53 2.18 20.19
C LYS A 142 -12.42 0.75 20.76
N ASP A 143 -12.06 -0.23 19.93
CA ASP A 143 -11.94 -1.65 20.30
C ASP A 143 -10.45 -2.05 20.51
N SER A 144 -9.53 -1.08 20.56
CA SER A 144 -8.12 -1.32 20.84
C SER A 144 -7.82 -1.34 22.35
N ASN A 145 -6.61 -1.79 22.69
CA ASN A 145 -6.04 -1.73 24.03
C ASN A 145 -5.11 -0.50 24.17
N PRO A 146 -5.58 0.62 24.75
CA PRO A 146 -4.77 1.83 24.91
C PRO A 146 -3.62 1.66 25.92
N GLU A 147 -3.76 0.81 26.93
CA GLU A 147 -2.70 0.53 27.90
C GLU A 147 -1.53 -0.22 27.26
N ALA A 148 -1.82 -1.17 26.35
CA ALA A 148 -0.79 -1.86 25.58
C ALA A 148 -0.05 -0.90 24.63
N PHE A 149 -0.74 0.09 24.06
CA PHE A 149 -0.09 1.14 23.29
C PHE A 149 0.90 1.93 24.16
N ASP A 150 0.47 2.39 25.34
CA ASP A 150 1.33 3.19 26.22
C ASP A 150 2.57 2.39 26.66
N ALA A 151 2.41 1.11 27.00
CA ALA A 151 3.52 0.22 27.33
C ALA A 151 4.48 -0.02 26.16
N LEU A 152 3.96 -0.18 24.95
CA LEU A 152 4.79 -0.33 23.74
C LEU A 152 5.59 0.95 23.48
N VAL A 153 4.94 2.12 23.57
CA VAL A 153 5.61 3.41 23.38
C VAL A 153 6.72 3.60 24.42
N GLU A 154 6.45 3.34 25.70
CA GLU A 154 7.46 3.42 26.76
C GLU A 154 8.68 2.55 26.45
N LYS A 155 8.45 1.28 26.09
CA LYS A 155 9.50 0.31 25.78
C LYS A 155 10.37 0.70 24.58
N PHE A 156 9.72 1.19 23.52
CA PHE A 156 10.38 1.47 22.24
C PHE A 156 10.75 2.94 22.06
N THR A 157 10.55 3.82 23.03
CA THR A 157 11.01 5.22 22.96
C THR A 157 12.52 5.26 22.70
N ALA A 158 12.94 6.05 21.71
CA ALA A 158 14.35 6.27 21.40
C ALA A 158 15.00 7.17 22.46
N GLU A 159 16.29 6.94 22.74
CA GLU A 159 17.06 7.76 23.69
C GLU A 159 17.15 9.22 23.22
N GLU A 160 17.35 9.41 21.92
CA GLU A 160 17.32 10.72 21.28
C GLU A 160 15.92 11.03 20.77
N GLN A 161 15.46 12.26 21.04
CA GLN A 161 14.18 12.79 20.57
C GLN A 161 14.43 14.04 19.70
N PRO A 162 15.06 13.89 18.51
CA PRO A 162 15.36 15.02 17.66
C PRO A 162 14.07 15.65 17.09
N THR A 163 14.04 16.99 17.06
CA THR A 163 13.04 17.74 16.32
C THR A 163 13.51 17.90 14.87
N GLY A 164 12.87 17.18 13.95
CA GLY A 164 13.34 17.01 12.57
C GLY A 164 13.94 15.63 12.30
N ILE A 165 13.85 15.19 11.04
CA ILE A 165 14.57 14.02 10.52
C ILE A 165 15.45 14.42 9.34
N GLN A 166 16.50 13.65 9.10
CA GLN A 166 17.32 13.77 7.90
C GLN A 166 16.83 12.79 6.84
N THR A 167 16.23 13.31 5.77
CA THR A 167 15.78 12.48 4.65
C THR A 167 16.87 12.25 3.62
N GLU A 168 16.81 11.11 2.95
CA GLU A 168 17.67 10.72 1.84
C GLU A 168 16.86 10.68 0.54
N ALA A 169 17.35 11.32 -0.51
CA ALA A 169 16.76 11.20 -1.84
C ALA A 169 16.84 9.74 -2.32
N ILE A 170 15.77 9.26 -2.93
CA ILE A 170 15.75 7.97 -3.61
C ILE A 170 16.14 8.20 -5.07
N ALA A 171 17.09 7.39 -5.56
CA ALA A 171 17.48 7.44 -6.95
C ALA A 171 16.27 7.13 -7.86
N PRO A 172 16.06 7.92 -8.93
CA PRO A 172 14.99 7.62 -9.86
C PRO A 172 15.21 6.25 -10.49
N LYS A 173 14.12 5.57 -10.87
CA LYS A 173 14.22 4.32 -11.60
C LYS A 173 14.93 4.56 -12.93
N ALA A 174 15.77 3.61 -13.33
CA ALA A 174 16.38 3.65 -14.66
C ALA A 174 15.28 3.66 -15.72
N PRO A 175 15.46 4.42 -16.82
CA PRO A 175 14.50 4.41 -17.91
C PRO A 175 14.37 3.00 -18.50
N GLU A 176 13.20 2.69 -19.06
CA GLU A 176 12.99 1.45 -19.80
C GLU A 176 13.98 1.37 -20.96
N LYS A 177 14.53 0.16 -21.19
CA LYS A 177 15.22 -0.13 -22.44
C LYS A 177 14.19 -0.18 -23.57
N PRO A 178 14.55 0.14 -24.81
CA PRO A 178 13.68 -0.09 -25.96
C PRO A 178 13.20 -1.54 -26.01
N ASP A 179 11.94 -1.75 -26.36
CA ASP A 179 11.34 -3.09 -26.50
C ASP A 179 12.15 -4.00 -27.45
N SER A 180 12.81 -3.41 -28.46
CA SER A 180 13.70 -4.12 -29.40
C SER A 180 14.99 -4.66 -28.78
N GLU A 181 15.38 -4.20 -27.59
CA GLU A 181 16.56 -4.68 -26.85
C GLU A 181 16.21 -5.80 -25.85
N ILE A 182 14.92 -6.13 -25.72
CA ILE A 182 14.46 -7.21 -24.85
C ILE A 182 14.46 -8.53 -25.63
N ASP A 183 14.91 -9.61 -24.99
CA ASP A 183 14.65 -10.96 -25.48
C ASP A 183 13.17 -11.31 -25.29
N VAL A 184 12.33 -10.79 -26.19
CA VAL A 184 10.87 -10.93 -26.12
C VAL A 184 10.46 -12.39 -26.20
N ALA A 185 11.08 -13.19 -27.06
CA ALA A 185 10.74 -14.61 -27.22
C ALA A 185 11.07 -15.42 -25.95
N GLY A 186 12.24 -15.17 -25.34
CA GLY A 186 12.60 -15.77 -24.05
C GLY A 186 11.68 -15.31 -22.92
N PHE A 187 11.35 -14.02 -22.88
CA PHE A 187 10.44 -13.43 -21.89
C PHE A 187 9.04 -14.04 -21.95
N GLN A 188 8.47 -14.15 -23.15
CA GLN A 188 7.14 -14.72 -23.36
C GLN A 188 7.08 -16.21 -23.05
N THR A 189 8.14 -16.96 -23.38
CA THR A 189 8.27 -18.37 -22.98
C THR A 189 8.29 -18.48 -21.46
N ALA A 190 9.11 -17.68 -20.77
CA ALA A 190 9.20 -17.69 -19.32
C ALA A 190 7.85 -17.33 -18.65
N TRP A 191 7.06 -16.41 -19.22
CA TRP A 191 5.73 -16.10 -18.69
C TRP A 191 4.79 -17.29 -18.79
N LYS A 192 4.76 -17.98 -19.94
CA LYS A 192 3.92 -19.16 -20.16
C LYS A 192 4.26 -20.31 -19.21
N GLU A 193 5.49 -20.37 -18.71
CA GLU A 193 6.00 -21.41 -17.83
C GLU A 193 5.95 -21.04 -16.33
N LEU A 194 5.36 -19.90 -15.97
CA LEU A 194 5.16 -19.53 -14.56
C LEU A 194 4.36 -20.60 -13.81
N LYS A 195 4.75 -20.81 -12.56
CA LYS A 195 4.09 -21.75 -11.62
C LYS A 195 3.55 -21.06 -10.39
N ASP A 196 4.05 -19.85 -10.09
CA ASP A 196 3.51 -18.99 -9.06
C ASP A 196 3.48 -17.52 -9.54
N THR A 197 2.45 -16.79 -9.14
CA THR A 197 2.35 -15.34 -9.30
C THR A 197 3.52 -14.56 -8.71
N HIS A 198 4.15 -15.06 -7.64
CA HIS A 198 5.30 -14.44 -6.97
C HIS A 198 6.57 -14.51 -7.84
N ASP A 199 6.70 -15.52 -8.70
CA ASP A 199 7.84 -15.67 -9.61
C ASP A 199 7.86 -14.61 -10.71
N PHE A 200 6.71 -14.01 -11.01
CA PHE A 200 6.59 -13.00 -12.04
C PHE A 200 7.53 -11.81 -11.78
N PHE A 201 7.70 -11.39 -10.52
CA PHE A 201 8.63 -10.32 -10.16
C PHE A 201 10.09 -10.67 -10.47
N MET A 202 10.49 -11.90 -10.15
CA MET A 202 11.84 -12.39 -10.45
C MET A 202 12.08 -12.52 -11.96
N MET A 203 11.05 -12.91 -12.71
CA MET A 203 11.09 -12.93 -14.17
C MET A 203 11.30 -11.51 -14.74
N LEU A 204 10.57 -10.50 -14.26
CA LEU A 204 10.76 -9.12 -14.73
C LEU A 204 12.21 -8.64 -14.52
N ARG A 205 12.78 -8.94 -13.35
CA ARG A 205 14.18 -8.62 -13.04
C ARG A 205 15.15 -9.34 -13.97
N LYS A 206 14.93 -10.62 -14.26
CA LYS A 206 15.78 -11.43 -15.15
C LYS A 206 15.87 -10.82 -16.56
N PHE A 207 14.74 -10.33 -17.09
CA PHE A 207 14.68 -9.72 -18.43
C PHE A 207 14.92 -8.21 -18.42
N GLY A 208 15.05 -7.59 -17.24
CA GLY A 208 15.29 -6.16 -17.11
C GLY A 208 14.14 -5.29 -17.62
N VAL A 209 12.91 -5.79 -17.54
CA VAL A 209 11.70 -5.09 -18.01
C VAL A 209 10.94 -4.46 -16.85
N SER A 210 10.33 -3.30 -17.10
CA SER A 210 9.37 -2.71 -16.15
C SER A 210 8.07 -3.53 -16.10
N ARG A 211 7.20 -3.22 -15.14
CA ARG A 211 5.88 -3.86 -15.05
C ARG A 211 5.01 -3.55 -16.27
N VAL A 212 4.89 -2.28 -16.65
CA VAL A 212 4.07 -1.89 -17.80
C VAL A 212 4.67 -2.40 -19.12
N GLN A 213 6.00 -2.33 -19.27
CA GLN A 213 6.69 -2.90 -20.43
C GLN A 213 6.44 -4.39 -20.58
N ALA A 214 6.50 -5.14 -19.48
CA ALA A 214 6.15 -6.55 -19.46
C ALA A 214 4.75 -6.79 -20.03
N LEU A 215 3.74 -6.01 -19.61
CA LEU A 215 2.37 -6.16 -20.10
C LEU A 215 2.24 -5.88 -21.61
N ARG A 216 2.96 -4.88 -22.13
CA ARG A 216 3.00 -4.61 -23.59
C ARG A 216 3.68 -5.73 -24.38
N LEU A 217 4.67 -6.38 -23.78
CA LEU A 217 5.44 -7.50 -24.35
C LEU A 217 4.87 -8.88 -24.01
N ALA A 218 3.68 -8.94 -23.41
CA ALA A 218 3.04 -10.19 -23.04
C ALA A 218 2.89 -11.13 -24.26
N PRO A 219 2.81 -12.45 -24.05
CA PRO A 219 2.73 -13.40 -25.15
C PRO A 219 1.66 -13.12 -26.20
N ASP A 220 0.47 -12.74 -25.74
CA ASP A 220 -0.68 -12.35 -26.54
C ASP A 220 -1.74 -11.70 -25.62
N ALA A 221 -2.87 -11.28 -26.22
CA ALA A 221 -3.97 -10.61 -25.52
C ALA A 221 -4.65 -11.47 -24.42
N THR A 222 -4.45 -12.78 -24.42
CA THR A 222 -4.92 -13.66 -23.34
C THR A 222 -4.14 -13.38 -22.05
N PHE A 223 -2.82 -13.17 -22.17
CA PHE A 223 -1.93 -12.96 -21.03
C PHE A 223 -1.96 -11.52 -20.50
N ALA A 224 -2.07 -10.53 -21.38
CA ALA A 224 -2.29 -9.16 -20.96
C ALA A 224 -3.11 -8.40 -21.99
N LYS A 225 -4.15 -7.69 -21.52
CA LYS A 225 -4.99 -6.83 -22.34
C LYS A 225 -5.23 -5.50 -21.64
N LYS A 226 -4.90 -4.41 -22.31
CA LYS A 226 -5.23 -3.06 -21.85
C LYS A 226 -6.74 -2.84 -21.99
N ILE A 227 -7.36 -2.29 -20.96
CA ILE A 227 -8.78 -1.94 -20.92
C ILE A 227 -8.95 -0.47 -20.55
N ASP A 228 -10.16 0.07 -20.74
CA ASP A 228 -10.46 1.46 -20.37
C ASP A 228 -10.34 1.68 -18.87
N ASN A 229 -9.76 2.81 -18.46
CA ASN A 229 -9.54 3.12 -17.04
C ASN A 229 -10.84 3.24 -16.23
N GLU A 230 -11.94 3.63 -16.89
CA GLU A 230 -13.27 3.72 -16.28
C GLU A 230 -13.80 2.36 -15.81
N LYS A 231 -13.31 1.25 -16.38
CA LYS A 231 -13.73 -0.12 -16.02
C LYS A 231 -13.34 -0.48 -14.57
N VAL A 232 -12.40 0.23 -13.95
CA VAL A 232 -12.07 0.04 -12.51
C VAL A 232 -13.26 0.37 -11.62
N VAL A 233 -14.06 1.38 -11.99
CA VAL A 233 -15.29 1.75 -11.26
C VAL A 233 -16.33 0.65 -11.46
N SER A 234 -16.55 0.22 -12.71
CA SER A 234 -17.47 -0.88 -13.02
C SER A 234 -17.09 -2.17 -12.30
N LEU A 235 -15.80 -2.48 -12.16
CA LEU A 235 -15.31 -3.65 -11.42
C LEU A 235 -15.83 -3.63 -9.98
N LEU A 236 -15.63 -2.52 -9.26
CA LEU A 236 -16.03 -2.39 -7.86
C LEU A 236 -17.56 -2.34 -7.69
N GLU A 237 -18.27 -1.64 -8.57
CA GLU A 237 -19.74 -1.61 -8.59
C GLU A 237 -20.33 -3.00 -8.81
N GLN A 238 -19.80 -3.74 -9.78
CA GLN A 238 -20.28 -5.08 -10.08
C GLN A 238 -19.87 -6.11 -9.02
N ALA A 239 -18.66 -6.01 -8.46
CA ALA A 239 -18.27 -6.85 -7.34
C ALA A 239 -19.20 -6.63 -6.13
N SER A 240 -19.56 -5.38 -5.87
CA SER A 240 -20.53 -5.00 -4.84
C SER A 240 -21.94 -5.51 -5.12
N ALA A 241 -22.44 -5.32 -6.35
CA ALA A 241 -23.79 -5.71 -6.74
C ALA A 241 -23.99 -7.24 -6.75
N ARG A 242 -22.96 -8.01 -7.13
CA ARG A 242 -22.99 -9.48 -7.21
C ARG A 242 -22.67 -10.16 -5.88
N ASP A 243 -22.32 -9.39 -4.86
CA ASP A 243 -21.75 -9.91 -3.63
C ASP A 243 -20.52 -10.82 -3.86
N LEU A 244 -19.66 -10.42 -4.80
CA LEU A 244 -18.48 -11.18 -5.19
C LEU A 244 -17.31 -10.85 -4.25
N PRO A 245 -16.76 -11.83 -3.52
CA PRO A 245 -15.57 -11.60 -2.72
C PRO A 245 -14.33 -11.43 -3.61
N ILE A 246 -13.63 -10.32 -3.42
CA ILE A 246 -12.42 -9.95 -4.14
C ILE A 246 -11.23 -9.83 -3.19
N MET A 247 -10.05 -9.69 -3.75
CA MET A 247 -8.86 -9.22 -3.06
C MET A 247 -8.43 -7.88 -3.64
N VAL A 248 -8.06 -6.93 -2.78
CA VAL A 248 -7.59 -5.59 -3.16
C VAL A 248 -6.21 -5.38 -2.59
N PHE A 249 -5.21 -5.18 -3.46
CA PHE A 249 -3.82 -4.98 -3.09
C PHE A 249 -3.46 -3.52 -3.32
N VAL A 250 -3.08 -2.82 -2.27
CA VAL A 250 -2.56 -1.45 -2.34
C VAL A 250 -1.24 -1.41 -1.59
N GLY A 251 -0.23 -0.81 -2.19
CA GLY A 251 1.08 -0.76 -1.60
C GLY A 251 1.89 0.46 -1.99
N ASN A 252 3.02 0.58 -1.31
CA ASN A 252 4.13 1.45 -1.64
C ASN A 252 5.43 0.65 -1.56
N ARG A 253 6.57 1.31 -1.64
CA ARG A 253 7.88 0.64 -1.64
C ARG A 253 8.11 -0.30 -0.45
N GLY A 254 7.56 0.04 0.72
CA GLY A 254 7.86 -0.66 1.98
C GLY A 254 6.75 -1.55 2.52
N ASN A 255 5.53 -1.46 1.97
CA ASN A 255 4.40 -2.22 2.47
C ASN A 255 3.37 -2.48 1.37
N ILE A 256 2.81 -3.68 1.34
CA ILE A 256 1.60 -4.03 0.59
C ILE A 256 0.55 -4.47 1.61
N GLN A 257 -0.63 -3.87 1.53
CA GLN A 257 -1.79 -4.22 2.35
C GLN A 257 -2.88 -4.81 1.48
N ILE A 258 -3.49 -5.87 1.99
CA ILE A 258 -4.42 -6.70 1.24
C ILE A 258 -5.76 -6.75 1.99
N HIS A 259 -6.83 -6.37 1.31
CA HIS A 259 -8.19 -6.74 1.73
C HIS A 259 -8.57 -8.03 1.03
N THR A 260 -9.19 -8.96 1.74
CA THR A 260 -9.84 -10.14 1.16
C THR A 260 -11.27 -10.24 1.65
N GLY A 261 -12.24 -10.17 0.74
CA GLY A 261 -13.64 -10.27 1.07
C GLY A 261 -14.52 -9.43 0.15
N ASN A 262 -15.77 -9.28 0.54
CA ASN A 262 -16.74 -8.50 -0.20
C ASN A 262 -16.45 -7.01 -0.04
N VAL A 263 -16.90 -6.23 -1.03
CA VAL A 263 -17.05 -4.78 -0.94
C VAL A 263 -18.55 -4.48 -1.04
N LYS A 264 -19.10 -3.60 -0.21
CA LYS A 264 -20.56 -3.43 -0.11
C LYS A 264 -21.03 -2.01 -0.40
N LYS A 265 -20.39 -1.01 0.19
CA LYS A 265 -20.77 0.39 0.03
C LYS A 265 -19.75 1.09 -0.87
N VAL A 266 -20.01 1.06 -2.16
CA VAL A 266 -19.19 1.75 -3.16
C VAL A 266 -19.86 3.05 -3.62
N MET A 267 -19.12 4.15 -3.67
CA MET A 267 -19.67 5.44 -4.10
C MET A 267 -18.61 6.49 -4.45
N TRP A 268 -19.01 7.43 -5.29
CA TRP A 268 -18.26 8.67 -5.55
C TRP A 268 -18.33 9.65 -4.39
N HIS A 269 -17.21 10.32 -4.14
CA HIS A 269 -17.13 11.51 -3.28
C HIS A 269 -16.10 12.48 -3.84
N GLY A 270 -16.56 13.55 -4.50
CA GLY A 270 -15.67 14.43 -5.26
C GLY A 270 -14.94 13.65 -6.36
N PRO A 271 -13.60 13.78 -6.52
CA PRO A 271 -12.83 13.06 -7.52
C PRO A 271 -12.52 11.59 -7.13
N TRP A 272 -12.87 11.18 -5.91
CA TRP A 272 -12.52 9.86 -5.37
C TRP A 272 -13.66 8.86 -5.57
N PHE A 273 -13.31 7.66 -6.03
CA PHE A 273 -14.19 6.50 -5.95
C PHE A 273 -13.85 5.69 -4.69
N ASN A 274 -14.85 5.31 -3.91
CA ASN A 274 -14.63 4.83 -2.55
C ASN A 274 -15.30 3.48 -2.29
N VAL A 275 -14.68 2.67 -1.45
CA VAL A 275 -15.35 1.64 -0.64
C VAL A 275 -15.43 2.18 0.79
N LEU A 276 -16.61 2.18 1.40
CA LEU A 276 -16.86 2.73 2.75
C LEU A 276 -17.52 1.69 3.66
N ASP A 277 -16.90 0.52 3.77
CA ASP A 277 -17.40 -0.58 4.59
C ASP A 277 -16.92 -0.44 6.06
N PRO A 278 -17.59 -1.07 7.04
CA PRO A 278 -17.26 -0.88 8.45
C PRO A 278 -15.79 -1.19 8.83
N ASN A 279 -15.21 -2.22 8.22
CA ASN A 279 -13.85 -2.67 8.48
C ASN A 279 -12.88 -2.47 7.30
N PHE A 280 -13.34 -2.04 6.12
CA PHE A 280 -12.50 -1.80 4.95
C PHE A 280 -12.90 -0.51 4.24
N ASN A 281 -11.96 0.43 4.13
CA ASN A 281 -12.16 1.66 3.38
C ASN A 281 -11.09 1.75 2.30
N LEU A 282 -11.51 2.11 1.10
CA LEU A 282 -10.65 2.34 -0.06
C LEU A 282 -10.99 3.71 -0.61
N HIS A 283 -9.97 4.51 -0.89
CA HIS A 283 -10.13 5.80 -1.57
C HIS A 283 -9.23 5.81 -2.80
N LEU A 284 -9.82 5.74 -3.99
CA LEU A 284 -9.11 5.71 -5.27
C LEU A 284 -9.34 6.99 -6.07
N ASP A 285 -8.27 7.71 -6.38
CA ASP A 285 -8.27 8.86 -7.28
C ASP A 285 -8.19 8.36 -8.73
N THR A 286 -9.36 8.16 -9.32
CA THR A 286 -9.49 7.64 -10.69
C THR A 286 -8.91 8.59 -11.74
N SER A 287 -8.82 9.89 -11.44
CA SER A 287 -8.30 10.90 -12.38
C SER A 287 -6.79 10.76 -12.64
N ARG A 288 -6.09 10.01 -11.77
CA ARG A 288 -4.64 9.78 -11.85
C ARG A 288 -4.26 8.41 -12.39
N ILE A 289 -5.25 7.63 -12.87
CA ILE A 289 -5.01 6.36 -13.56
C ILE A 289 -4.54 6.65 -14.98
N ALA A 290 -3.36 6.14 -15.33
CA ALA A 290 -2.84 6.20 -16.69
C ALA A 290 -3.24 4.97 -17.50
N ASP A 291 -3.04 3.78 -16.93
CA ASP A 291 -3.31 2.52 -17.62
C ASP A 291 -4.01 1.50 -16.71
N THR A 292 -4.93 0.73 -17.29
CA THR A 292 -5.57 -0.41 -16.64
C THR A 292 -5.41 -1.65 -17.51
N TRP A 293 -4.99 -2.75 -16.90
CA TRP A 293 -4.70 -3.98 -17.61
C TRP A 293 -5.33 -5.18 -16.93
N VAL A 294 -5.94 -6.05 -17.73
CA VAL A 294 -6.18 -7.44 -17.33
C VAL A 294 -4.90 -8.22 -17.55
N VAL A 295 -4.45 -8.96 -16.54
CA VAL A 295 -3.18 -9.69 -16.55
C VAL A 295 -3.41 -11.12 -16.07
N ARG A 296 -3.06 -12.10 -16.88
CA ARG A 296 -3.20 -13.53 -16.58
C ARG A 296 -1.84 -14.19 -16.40
N LYS A 297 -1.68 -14.91 -15.31
CA LYS A 297 -0.42 -15.58 -14.93
C LYS A 297 -0.71 -17.06 -14.65
N PRO A 298 -0.07 -17.98 -15.38
CA PRO A 298 -0.17 -19.40 -15.06
C PRO A 298 0.38 -19.68 -13.67
N THR A 299 -0.28 -20.59 -12.95
CA THR A 299 0.22 -21.19 -11.72
C THR A 299 -0.03 -22.69 -11.73
N ASP A 300 0.55 -23.42 -10.77
CA ASP A 300 0.24 -24.84 -10.56
C ASP A 300 -1.25 -25.09 -10.23
N ASP A 301 -1.94 -24.06 -9.71
CA ASP A 301 -3.39 -24.09 -9.38
C ASP A 301 -4.29 -23.65 -10.57
N GLY A 302 -3.70 -23.34 -11.72
CA GLY A 302 -4.40 -22.82 -12.89
C GLY A 302 -4.09 -21.36 -13.19
N MET A 303 -4.84 -20.76 -14.11
CA MET A 303 -4.62 -19.36 -14.47
C MET A 303 -5.13 -18.43 -13.34
N VAL A 304 -4.32 -17.44 -12.96
CA VAL A 304 -4.73 -16.36 -12.06
C VAL A 304 -4.86 -15.07 -12.85
N THR A 305 -6.05 -14.47 -12.80
CA THR A 305 -6.44 -13.24 -13.48
C THR A 305 -6.43 -12.08 -12.50
N ALA A 306 -5.70 -11.01 -12.84
CA ALA A 306 -5.63 -9.77 -12.10
C ALA A 306 -6.13 -8.61 -12.94
N VAL A 307 -6.71 -7.59 -12.30
CA VAL A 307 -6.82 -6.25 -12.90
C VAL A 307 -5.79 -5.36 -12.21
N GLU A 308 -4.78 -4.93 -12.97
CA GLU A 308 -3.68 -4.09 -12.49
C GLU A 308 -3.84 -2.65 -13.00
N VAL A 309 -3.83 -1.69 -12.07
CA VAL A 309 -4.06 -0.26 -12.34
C VAL A 309 -2.77 0.51 -12.10
N PHE A 310 -2.37 1.35 -13.05
CA PHE A 310 -1.08 2.04 -13.06
C PHE A 310 -1.21 3.56 -13.14
N ASP A 311 -0.26 4.25 -12.52
CA ASP A 311 -0.09 5.69 -12.67
C ASP A 311 0.76 6.06 -13.90
N LYS A 312 0.90 7.36 -14.16
CA LYS A 312 1.66 7.89 -15.31
C LYS A 312 3.15 7.51 -15.32
N ASN A 313 3.70 7.06 -14.21
CA ASN A 313 5.09 6.62 -14.08
C ASN A 313 5.22 5.11 -14.25
N GLY A 314 4.11 4.40 -14.47
CA GLY A 314 4.07 2.94 -14.54
C GLY A 314 4.14 2.25 -13.17
N GLU A 315 3.89 2.98 -12.08
CA GLU A 315 3.76 2.39 -10.74
C GLU A 315 2.36 1.83 -10.52
N ILE A 316 2.27 0.74 -9.77
CA ILE A 316 0.98 0.14 -9.41
C ILE A 316 0.25 1.06 -8.41
N ILE A 317 -0.97 1.45 -8.78
CA ILE A 317 -1.92 2.12 -7.89
C ILE A 317 -2.66 1.09 -7.03
N VAL A 318 -3.26 0.09 -7.67
CA VAL A 318 -4.04 -0.97 -7.02
C VAL A 318 -4.10 -2.20 -7.92
N GLN A 319 -4.22 -3.38 -7.32
CA GLN A 319 -4.49 -4.62 -8.04
C GLN A 319 -5.71 -5.33 -7.46
N PHE A 320 -6.53 -5.90 -8.33
CA PHE A 320 -7.72 -6.65 -7.96
C PHE A 320 -7.61 -8.11 -8.40
N PHE A 321 -8.06 -9.02 -7.54
CA PHE A 321 -8.17 -10.45 -7.81
C PHE A 321 -9.50 -10.99 -7.29
N GLY A 322 -9.93 -12.14 -7.76
CA GLY A 322 -10.97 -12.92 -7.08
C GLY A 322 -10.41 -13.51 -5.78
N LYS A 323 -11.23 -13.58 -4.72
CA LYS A 323 -10.83 -14.28 -3.50
C LYS A 323 -10.44 -15.72 -3.81
N ARG A 324 -9.23 -16.12 -3.42
CA ARG A 324 -8.74 -17.51 -3.55
C ARG A 324 -7.97 -17.95 -2.32
N LYS A 325 -7.79 -19.26 -2.17
CA LYS A 325 -6.86 -19.87 -1.20
C LYS A 325 -5.76 -20.60 -1.98
N PRO A 326 -4.55 -20.76 -1.41
CA PRO A 326 -3.52 -21.62 -2.02
C PRO A 326 -4.07 -23.02 -2.31
N GLY A 327 -3.74 -23.60 -3.47
CA GLY A 327 -4.25 -24.90 -3.88
C GLY A 327 -5.65 -24.88 -4.51
N ILE A 328 -6.28 -23.71 -4.64
CA ILE A 328 -7.63 -23.57 -5.22
C ILE A 328 -7.58 -22.61 -6.42
N PRO A 329 -8.13 -23.01 -7.59
CA PRO A 329 -8.27 -22.12 -8.73
C PRO A 329 -9.07 -20.84 -8.41
N GLU A 330 -8.91 -19.81 -9.23
CA GLU A 330 -9.68 -18.58 -9.06
C GLU A 330 -11.19 -18.78 -9.29
N LEU A 331 -12.00 -17.92 -8.67
CA LEU A 331 -13.45 -17.99 -8.78
C LEU A 331 -13.90 -17.82 -10.24
N GLU A 332 -14.79 -18.69 -10.70
CA GLU A 332 -15.41 -18.56 -12.02
C GLU A 332 -16.15 -17.23 -12.17
N THR A 333 -16.91 -16.84 -11.15
CA THR A 333 -17.60 -15.55 -11.11
C THR A 333 -16.68 -14.33 -11.17
N TRP A 334 -15.42 -14.46 -10.74
CA TRP A 334 -14.39 -13.44 -10.94
C TRP A 334 -13.93 -13.39 -12.39
N ARG A 335 -13.68 -14.55 -13.01
CA ARG A 335 -13.32 -14.64 -14.43
C ARG A 335 -14.39 -14.06 -15.33
N ASP A 336 -15.66 -14.36 -15.04
CA ASP A 336 -16.80 -13.84 -15.78
C ASP A 336 -16.86 -12.30 -15.69
N LEU A 337 -16.74 -11.75 -14.48
CA LEU A 337 -16.71 -10.31 -14.29
C LEU A 337 -15.56 -9.67 -15.09
N VAL A 338 -14.35 -10.23 -15.04
CA VAL A 338 -13.21 -9.66 -15.77
C VAL A 338 -13.41 -9.77 -17.30
N ALA A 339 -13.98 -10.86 -17.79
CA ALA A 339 -14.29 -11.03 -19.21
C ALA A 339 -15.29 -9.96 -19.71
N GLU A 340 -16.27 -9.58 -18.89
CA GLU A 340 -17.19 -8.48 -19.19
C GLU A 340 -16.51 -7.10 -19.21
N LEU A 341 -15.43 -6.91 -18.44
CA LEU A 341 -14.65 -5.67 -18.48
C LEU A 341 -13.79 -5.57 -19.76
N GLU A 342 -13.40 -6.71 -20.34
CA GLU A 342 -12.64 -6.79 -21.60
C GLU A 342 -13.50 -6.67 -22.85
N ALA A 343 -14.82 -6.81 -22.73
CA ALA A 343 -15.80 -6.53 -23.77
C ALA A 343 -16.05 -5.02 -23.90
#